data_AF-A0A1F3GGV9-F1
#
_entry.id   AF-A0A1F3GGV9-F1
#
_cell.length_a   1.000
_cell.length_b   1.000
_cell.length_c   1.000
_cell.angle_alpha   90.00
_cell.angle_beta   90.00
_cell.angle_gamma   90.00
#
_symmetry.space_group_name_H-M   'P 1'
#
loop_
_entity.id
_entity.type
_entity.pdbx_description
1 polymer ?
#
loop_
_entity_poly.entity_id
_entity_poly.type
_entity_poly.pdbx_seq_one_letter_code
_entity_poly.pdbx_strand_id
1 'polypeptide(L)'
;MPKNNYVPDFEVLEDFDWKTIEYRPMTLTQTSIVLNEAGDTVGMSLPAGTYNFIVGKTTTLSAIPDTSAASANEVSTKAPGDKYKEVIYFPSKNGYATVMYEDLFPAKGDMDMNDIVFGINIEFNLDNQLRLRSLKISIQPRAIGSSYSSIGLAASLSGGSYDNYVDKIYYSEAPSIGNFFNVTNYGGSYSAEIGNLFDVIPLTGNFRGHFTDNSELFLNVRNVDPVIGTNNFWVYIDILPSRIFHISNLTFLDAPSIGKVNLDIFALFGDRGKEIHFKGTRPTAFFYYPYFVATWPKSDFSSPDNWVWAILSDQSIRHPQEFAKIYHAYPSFTSWTSGGGSDWYSPAVTEFLYTKKTF
;
A
#
# COMPACT_ATOMS: atom_id res chain seq x y z
N MET A 1 -7.75 -23.85 -26.04
CA MET A 1 -6.88 -23.70 -24.86
C MET A 1 -5.58 -24.43 -25.14
N PRO A 2 -4.41 -23.78 -25.15
CA PRO A 2 -3.14 -24.50 -25.08
C PRO A 2 -3.15 -25.33 -23.79
N LYS A 3 -2.70 -26.59 -23.85
CA LYS A 3 -2.49 -27.39 -22.64
C LYS A 3 -1.36 -26.71 -21.85
N ASN A 4 -1.69 -26.12 -20.72
CA ASN A 4 -0.70 -25.61 -19.78
C ASN A 4 -0.15 -26.81 -19.00
N ASN A 5 1.10 -27.20 -19.29
CA ASN A 5 1.80 -28.28 -18.57
C ASN A 5 2.51 -27.78 -17.30
N TYR A 6 2.19 -26.56 -16.85
CA TYR A 6 2.72 -25.98 -15.62
C TYR A 6 2.21 -26.71 -14.38
N VAL A 7 3.14 -27.05 -13.48
CA VAL A 7 2.87 -27.57 -12.14
C VAL A 7 3.30 -26.48 -11.15
N PRO A 8 2.41 -25.97 -10.29
CA PRO A 8 2.76 -25.01 -9.26
C PRO A 8 3.81 -25.56 -8.30
N ASP A 9 4.69 -24.69 -7.79
CA ASP A 9 5.70 -25.06 -6.78
C ASP A 9 5.04 -25.48 -5.44
N PHE A 10 3.84 -24.95 -5.15
CA PHE A 10 3.00 -25.31 -4.01
C PHE A 10 1.54 -24.87 -4.26
N GLU A 11 0.63 -25.38 -3.43
CA GLU A 11 -0.80 -25.04 -3.49
C GLU A 11 -1.09 -23.72 -2.78
N VAL A 12 -1.95 -22.90 -3.40
CA VAL A 12 -2.49 -21.68 -2.82
C VAL A 12 -4.02 -21.81 -2.81
N LEU A 13 -4.63 -21.67 -1.63
CA LEU A 13 -6.09 -21.74 -1.48
C LEU A 13 -6.78 -20.63 -2.29
N GLU A 14 -7.92 -20.91 -2.92
CA GLU A 14 -8.59 -19.96 -3.81
C GLU A 14 -8.98 -18.65 -3.10
N ASP A 15 -9.50 -18.75 -1.88
CA ASP A 15 -9.92 -17.64 -1.01
C ASP A 15 -8.77 -17.03 -0.19
N PHE A 16 -7.53 -17.45 -0.45
CA PHE A 16 -6.37 -16.98 0.28
C PHE A 16 -6.17 -15.46 0.18
N ASP A 17 -5.97 -14.85 1.34
CA ASP A 17 -5.71 -13.42 1.54
C ASP A 17 -4.20 -13.17 1.61
N TRP A 18 -3.68 -12.51 0.58
CA TRP A 18 -2.27 -12.19 0.38
C TRP A 18 -1.76 -11.01 1.22
N LYS A 19 -2.51 -10.69 2.29
CA LYS A 19 -2.25 -9.61 3.22
C LYS A 19 -2.18 -10.18 4.64
N THR A 20 -1.31 -9.61 5.47
CA THR A 20 -1.24 -9.95 6.90
C THR A 20 -2.03 -8.99 7.78
N ILE A 21 -2.95 -8.22 7.20
CA ILE A 21 -3.79 -7.25 7.91
C ILE A 21 -5.24 -7.71 8.05
N GLU A 22 -5.95 -7.13 9.00
CA GLU A 22 -7.39 -7.31 9.20
C GLU A 22 -8.06 -6.04 9.71
N TYR A 23 -9.40 -6.02 9.66
CA TYR A 23 -10.21 -5.00 10.32
C TYR A 23 -10.56 -5.44 11.73
N ARG A 24 -10.09 -4.68 12.73
CA ARG A 24 -10.39 -4.94 14.13
C ARG A 24 -11.38 -3.93 14.70
N PRO A 25 -12.62 -4.34 15.01
CA PRO A 25 -13.59 -3.46 15.65
C PRO A 25 -13.17 -3.17 17.09
N MET A 26 -13.24 -1.90 17.49
CA MET A 26 -13.00 -1.46 18.86
C MET A 26 -13.96 -0.33 19.22
N THR A 27 -14.63 -0.46 20.37
CA THR A 27 -15.51 0.58 20.92
C THR A 27 -14.78 1.34 22.01
N LEU A 28 -14.69 2.66 21.86
CA LEU A 28 -14.14 3.58 22.84
C LEU A 28 -15.29 4.22 23.62
N THR A 29 -15.20 4.26 24.94
CA THR A 29 -16.22 4.86 25.84
C THR A 29 -15.93 6.31 26.20
N GLN A 30 -14.74 6.81 25.83
CA GLN A 30 -14.26 8.17 26.08
C GLN A 30 -13.18 8.53 25.06
N THR A 31 -12.77 9.79 25.04
CA THR A 31 -11.63 10.21 24.22
C THR A 31 -10.36 9.47 24.63
N SER A 32 -9.73 8.77 23.68
CA SER A 32 -8.64 7.83 23.95
C SER A 32 -7.51 7.92 22.93
N ILE A 33 -6.33 7.48 23.36
CA ILE A 33 -5.21 7.07 22.51
C ILE A 33 -5.28 5.54 22.42
N VAL A 34 -5.16 5.00 21.20
CA VAL A 34 -5.14 3.56 20.94
C VAL A 34 -3.71 3.14 20.63
N LEU A 35 -3.24 2.08 21.29
CA LEU A 35 -1.88 1.57 21.19
C LEU A 35 -1.89 0.11 20.72
N ASN A 36 -0.84 -0.30 20.01
CA ASN A 36 -0.56 -1.72 19.75
C ASN A 36 0.14 -2.40 20.96
N GLU A 37 0.46 -3.69 20.84
CA GLU A 37 1.20 -4.47 21.85
C GLU A 37 2.60 -3.94 22.17
N ALA A 38 3.23 -3.22 21.23
CA ALA A 38 4.54 -2.59 21.42
C ALA A 38 4.44 -1.22 22.11
N GLY A 39 3.23 -0.71 22.33
CA GLY A 39 2.99 0.63 22.87
C GLY A 39 3.03 1.75 21.82
N ASP A 40 3.12 1.41 20.54
CA ASP A 40 3.06 2.40 19.46
C ASP A 40 1.63 2.90 19.26
N THR A 41 1.48 4.18 18.96
CA THR A 41 0.18 4.80 18.70
C THR A 41 -0.42 4.34 17.38
N VAL A 42 -1.62 3.77 17.43
CA VAL A 42 -2.45 3.40 16.26
C VAL A 42 -3.63 4.36 16.09
N GLY A 43 -4.05 5.05 17.16
CA GLY A 43 -5.08 6.08 17.11
C GLY A 43 -4.82 7.18 18.12
N MET A 44 -5.08 8.43 17.75
CA MET A 44 -4.81 9.60 18.58
C MET A 44 -6.07 10.47 18.72
N SER A 45 -6.34 10.90 19.95
CA SER A 45 -7.45 11.80 20.31
C SER A 45 -8.83 11.35 19.83
N LEU A 46 -9.05 10.04 19.71
CA LEU A 46 -10.27 9.47 19.17
C LEU A 46 -11.41 9.56 20.19
N PRO A 47 -12.54 10.25 19.90
CA PRO A 47 -13.66 10.37 20.84
C PRO A 47 -14.36 9.02 21.07
N ALA A 48 -15.35 9.01 21.96
CA ALA A 48 -16.19 7.83 22.15
C ALA A 48 -16.89 7.45 20.84
N GLY A 49 -16.84 6.17 20.47
CA GLY A 49 -17.30 5.70 19.17
C GLY A 49 -16.86 4.28 18.87
N THR A 50 -17.31 3.75 17.73
CA THR A 50 -16.86 2.44 17.22
C THR A 50 -16.00 2.64 15.99
N TYR A 51 -14.84 1.99 16.01
CA TYR A 51 -13.80 2.09 15.00
C TYR A 51 -13.50 0.73 14.43
N ASN A 52 -13.14 0.67 13.15
CA ASN A 52 -12.56 -0.51 12.53
C ASN A 52 -11.11 -0.17 12.19
N PHE A 53 -10.17 -0.58 13.05
CA PHE A 53 -8.76 -0.35 12.82
C PHE A 53 -8.21 -1.33 11.79
N ILE A 54 -7.36 -0.85 10.88
CA ILE A 54 -6.58 -1.69 9.97
C ILE A 54 -5.27 -2.02 10.68
N VAL A 55 -5.04 -3.29 10.99
CA VAL A 55 -3.92 -3.74 11.85
C VAL A 55 -3.43 -5.11 11.42
N GLY A 56 -2.25 -5.52 11.88
CA GLY A 56 -1.77 -6.89 11.69
C GLY A 56 -2.68 -7.93 12.33
N LYS A 57 -2.79 -9.11 11.70
CA LYS A 57 -3.58 -10.26 12.19
C LYS A 57 -3.16 -10.73 13.59
N THR A 58 -1.91 -10.49 13.98
CA THR A 58 -1.37 -10.83 15.31
C THR A 58 -1.25 -9.64 16.26
N THR A 59 -1.45 -8.42 15.77
CA THR A 59 -1.45 -7.20 16.59
C THR A 59 -2.52 -7.31 17.68
N THR A 60 -2.30 -6.70 18.85
CA THR A 60 -3.36 -6.49 19.85
C THR A 60 -3.56 -5.00 20.09
N LEU A 61 -4.75 -4.58 20.49
CA LEU A 61 -5.07 -3.17 20.71
C LEU A 61 -5.44 -2.91 22.16
N SER A 62 -4.95 -1.80 22.69
CA SER A 62 -5.35 -1.25 23.99
C SER A 62 -5.70 0.23 23.85
N ALA A 63 -6.55 0.75 24.73
CA ALA A 63 -6.89 2.17 24.76
C ALA A 63 -6.57 2.75 26.14
N ILE A 64 -6.01 3.96 26.13
CA ILE A 64 -5.78 4.76 27.33
C ILE A 64 -6.52 6.10 27.20
N PRO A 65 -7.01 6.69 28.30
CA PRO A 65 -7.57 8.04 28.29
C PRO A 65 -6.60 9.05 27.66
N ASP A 66 -7.09 9.84 26.70
CA ASP A 66 -6.31 10.98 26.21
C ASP A 66 -6.47 12.16 27.19
N THR A 67 -5.54 12.26 28.14
CA THR A 67 -5.53 13.35 29.14
C THR A 67 -4.81 14.59 28.65
N SER A 68 -4.36 14.63 27.39
CA SER A 68 -3.76 15.85 26.84
C SER A 68 -4.83 16.92 26.68
N ALA A 69 -4.74 17.97 27.52
CA ALA A 69 -5.57 19.15 27.36
C ALA A 69 -5.30 19.72 25.97
N ALA A 70 -6.32 19.66 25.11
CA ALA A 70 -6.23 20.13 23.73
C ALA A 70 -5.69 21.57 23.71
N SER A 71 -4.45 21.76 23.27
CA SER A 71 -4.03 23.07 22.79
C SER A 71 -4.74 23.30 21.47
N ALA A 72 -5.95 23.85 21.57
CA ALA A 72 -6.67 24.45 20.48
C ALA A 72 -5.83 25.60 19.94
N ASN A 73 -5.05 25.32 18.91
CA ASN A 73 -4.67 26.27 17.87
C ASN A 73 -4.21 25.42 16.70
N GLU A 74 -4.88 25.61 15.57
CA GLU A 74 -4.46 25.09 14.27
C GLU A 74 -2.96 25.31 14.11
N VAL A 75 -2.16 24.25 14.21
CA VAL A 75 -0.76 24.35 13.84
C VAL A 75 -0.75 24.37 12.32
N SER A 76 -0.80 25.58 11.78
CA SER A 76 -0.46 25.85 10.39
C SER A 76 1.02 25.56 10.22
N THR A 77 1.38 24.29 10.03
CA THR A 77 2.55 23.98 9.22
C THR A 77 2.14 24.05 7.76
N LYS A 78 3.10 24.29 6.87
CA LYS A 78 2.86 24.33 5.43
C LYS A 78 2.44 22.96 4.85
N ALA A 79 2.44 21.90 5.66
CA ALA A 79 1.90 20.60 5.29
C ALA A 79 0.38 20.61 5.56
N PRO A 80 -0.47 20.27 4.58
CA PRO A 80 -1.92 20.45 4.74
C PRO A 80 -2.60 19.55 5.79
N GLY A 81 -1.87 18.61 6.44
CA GLY A 81 -2.40 17.59 7.37
C GLY A 81 -2.46 17.89 8.86
N ASP A 82 -1.77 18.92 9.37
CA ASP A 82 -1.73 19.23 10.81
C ASP A 82 -3.02 19.89 11.36
N LYS A 83 -4.11 19.83 10.58
CA LYS A 83 -5.39 20.49 10.86
C LYS A 83 -6.35 19.64 11.71
N TYR A 84 -6.14 18.33 11.76
CA TYR A 84 -7.07 17.39 12.37
C TYR A 84 -6.48 16.79 13.64
N LYS A 85 -7.27 16.74 14.70
CA LYS A 85 -6.86 16.21 16.00
C LYS A 85 -7.03 14.69 16.04
N GLU A 86 -8.15 14.20 15.51
CA GLU A 86 -8.50 12.79 15.45
C GLU A 86 -7.76 12.11 14.29
N VAL A 87 -6.84 11.20 14.60
CA VAL A 87 -6.01 10.51 13.60
C VAL A 87 -5.98 9.01 13.86
N ILE A 88 -6.13 8.21 12.82
CA ILE A 88 -5.84 6.77 12.82
C ILE A 88 -4.60 6.52 11.97
N TYR A 89 -3.74 5.60 12.39
CA TYR A 89 -2.51 5.25 11.70
C TYR A 89 -2.52 3.79 11.25
N PHE A 90 -1.88 3.52 10.13
CA PHE A 90 -1.53 2.17 9.68
C PHE A 90 -0.03 2.10 9.31
N PRO A 91 0.74 1.11 9.82
CA PRO A 91 0.38 0.19 10.90
C PRO A 91 0.37 0.86 12.29
N SER A 92 1.15 1.92 12.47
CA SER A 92 1.21 2.75 13.68
C SER A 92 1.78 4.12 13.31
N LYS A 93 1.82 5.09 14.23
CA LYS A 93 2.24 6.48 13.96
C LYS A 93 3.64 6.60 13.37
N ASN A 94 4.56 5.74 13.79
CA ASN A 94 5.97 5.76 13.34
C ASN A 94 6.41 4.46 12.67
N GLY A 95 5.55 3.43 12.65
CA GLY A 95 5.85 2.13 12.06
C GLY A 95 5.55 2.11 10.56
N TYR A 96 6.20 1.20 9.83
CA TYR A 96 5.96 0.97 8.42
C TYR A 96 5.58 -0.50 8.19
N ALA A 97 4.51 -0.71 7.43
CA ALA A 97 4.22 -1.98 6.79
C ALA A 97 5.09 -2.12 5.54
N THR A 98 5.30 -3.33 5.03
CA THR A 98 6.11 -3.58 3.82
C THR A 98 5.20 -3.99 2.67
N VAL A 99 5.33 -3.31 1.53
CA VAL A 99 4.68 -3.65 0.27
C VAL A 99 5.73 -4.13 -0.73
N MET A 100 5.41 -5.21 -1.42
CA MET A 100 6.28 -5.85 -2.41
C MET A 100 5.48 -6.14 -3.68
N TYR A 101 6.08 -5.83 -4.84
CA TYR A 101 5.52 -6.15 -6.15
C TYR A 101 6.49 -6.99 -6.99
N GLU A 102 5.92 -7.71 -7.95
CA GLU A 102 6.59 -8.29 -9.12
C GLU A 102 6.22 -7.50 -10.38
N ASP A 103 7.09 -7.45 -11.41
CA ASP A 103 6.93 -6.60 -12.59
C ASP A 103 6.37 -7.35 -13.83
N LEU A 104 6.43 -8.67 -13.83
CA LEU A 104 6.22 -9.47 -15.04
C LEU A 104 4.76 -9.79 -15.34
N PHE A 105 3.79 -9.26 -14.58
CA PHE A 105 2.36 -9.46 -14.84
C PHE A 105 2.02 -9.23 -16.33
N PRO A 106 1.33 -10.19 -16.98
CA PRO A 106 0.68 -11.38 -16.41
C PRO A 106 1.54 -12.66 -16.37
N ALA A 107 2.83 -12.61 -16.70
CA ALA A 107 3.76 -13.72 -16.47
C ALA A 107 4.27 -13.73 -15.02
N LYS A 108 4.52 -14.92 -14.45
CA LYS A 108 4.87 -15.06 -13.03
C LYS A 108 6.25 -14.54 -12.62
N GLY A 109 7.19 -14.44 -13.56
CA GLY A 109 8.56 -14.07 -13.25
C GLY A 109 9.30 -15.10 -12.39
N ASP A 110 10.23 -14.61 -11.57
CA ASP A 110 11.14 -15.40 -10.74
C ASP A 110 10.73 -15.47 -9.26
N MET A 111 9.66 -14.75 -8.88
CA MET A 111 8.94 -14.90 -7.61
C MET A 111 9.77 -14.48 -6.38
N ASP A 112 10.72 -13.57 -6.55
CA ASP A 112 11.54 -13.02 -5.47
C ASP A 112 10.87 -11.85 -4.72
N MET A 113 9.78 -11.29 -5.28
CA MET A 113 8.96 -10.21 -4.75
C MET A 113 9.78 -8.96 -4.39
N ASN A 114 10.79 -8.61 -5.21
CA ASN A 114 11.62 -7.44 -4.95
C ASN A 114 11.64 -6.39 -6.09
N ASP A 115 10.87 -6.60 -7.16
CA ASP A 115 10.81 -5.70 -8.32
C ASP A 115 10.44 -4.27 -7.92
N ILE A 116 9.58 -4.12 -6.90
CA ILE A 116 9.43 -2.90 -6.12
C ILE A 116 9.26 -3.28 -4.66
N VAL A 117 10.04 -2.65 -3.77
CA VAL A 117 9.87 -2.77 -2.32
C VAL A 117 9.84 -1.40 -1.67
N PHE A 118 8.82 -1.15 -0.85
CA PHE A 118 8.76 0.04 -0.02
C PHE A 118 8.08 -0.21 1.33
N GLY A 119 8.47 0.59 2.31
CA GLY A 119 7.69 0.76 3.54
C GLY A 119 6.52 1.72 3.28
N ILE A 120 5.34 1.40 3.79
CA ILE A 120 4.16 2.27 3.76
C ILE A 120 3.68 2.61 5.17
N ASN A 121 3.35 3.88 5.39
CA ASN A 121 2.66 4.38 6.57
C ASN A 121 1.50 5.27 6.12
N ILE A 122 0.31 5.09 6.69
CA ILE A 122 -0.89 5.85 6.31
C ILE A 122 -1.46 6.54 7.54
N GLU A 123 -1.73 7.83 7.40
CA GLU A 123 -2.46 8.64 8.38
C GLU A 123 -3.86 8.95 7.83
N PHE A 124 -4.89 8.57 8.58
CA PHE A 124 -6.30 8.85 8.29
C PHE A 124 -6.78 9.97 9.22
N ASN A 125 -6.93 11.17 8.68
CA ASN A 125 -7.36 12.34 9.44
C ASN A 125 -8.87 12.45 9.44
N LEU A 126 -9.47 12.52 10.63
CA LEU A 126 -10.91 12.48 10.82
C LEU A 126 -11.44 13.82 11.33
N ASP A 127 -12.74 14.03 11.15
CA ASP A 127 -13.47 15.03 11.93
C ASP A 127 -14.06 14.42 13.22
N ASN A 128 -14.68 15.27 14.03
CA ASN A 128 -15.33 14.87 15.28
C ASN A 128 -16.54 13.93 15.12
N GLN A 129 -16.96 13.64 13.88
CA GLN A 129 -18.01 12.67 13.52
C GLN A 129 -17.41 11.41 12.90
N LEU A 130 -16.09 11.22 13.02
CA LEU A 130 -15.33 10.06 12.53
C LEU A 130 -15.39 9.89 11.01
N ARG A 131 -15.55 11.00 10.29
CA ARG A 131 -15.53 11.00 8.82
C ARG A 131 -14.14 11.34 8.32
N LEU A 132 -13.68 10.62 7.32
CA LEU A 132 -12.39 10.84 6.69
C LEU A 132 -12.38 12.20 5.97
N ARG A 133 -11.40 13.03 6.33
CA ARG A 133 -11.20 14.37 5.79
C ARG A 133 -9.98 14.46 4.89
N SER A 134 -8.94 13.70 5.21
CA SER A 134 -7.75 13.57 4.40
C SER A 134 -6.96 12.32 4.73
N LEU A 135 -6.06 11.97 3.81
CA LEU A 135 -5.12 10.88 3.93
C LEU A 135 -3.70 11.43 3.80
N LYS A 136 -2.75 10.87 4.54
CA LYS A 136 -1.32 11.05 4.25
C LYS A 136 -0.69 9.69 4.07
N ILE A 137 -0.16 9.41 2.89
CA ILE A 137 0.57 8.18 2.58
C ILE A 137 2.06 8.53 2.56
N SER A 138 2.80 8.00 3.53
CA SER A 138 4.26 8.13 3.61
C SER A 138 4.91 6.86 3.07
N ILE A 139 5.89 7.03 2.19
CA ILE A 139 6.59 5.95 1.50
C ILE A 139 8.08 6.01 1.85
N GLN A 140 8.61 4.86 2.26
CA GLN A 140 10.04 4.63 2.48
C GLN A 140 10.54 3.70 1.36
N PRO A 141 11.14 4.22 0.27
CA PRO A 141 11.69 3.37 -0.78
C PRO A 141 12.77 2.42 -0.23
N ARG A 142 12.74 1.15 -0.68
CA ARG A 142 13.70 0.14 -0.21
C ARG A 142 14.49 -0.48 -1.35
N ALA A 143 13.82 -0.97 -2.39
CA ALA A 143 14.47 -1.71 -3.47
C ALA A 143 13.70 -1.61 -4.80
N ILE A 144 14.42 -1.89 -5.89
CA ILE A 144 13.86 -2.10 -7.23
C ILE A 144 14.63 -3.22 -7.92
N GLY A 145 14.02 -4.39 -8.11
CA GLY A 145 14.53 -5.54 -8.89
C GLY A 145 14.15 -5.52 -10.36
N SER A 146 13.51 -4.45 -10.85
CA SER A 146 12.95 -4.44 -12.19
C SER A 146 13.92 -3.95 -13.28
N SER A 147 13.77 -4.48 -14.50
CA SER A 147 14.47 -3.95 -15.69
C SER A 147 13.78 -2.73 -16.33
N TYR A 148 12.57 -2.36 -15.90
CA TYR A 148 11.85 -1.20 -16.43
C TYR A 148 12.52 0.11 -16.00
N SER A 149 12.75 1.02 -16.96
CA SER A 149 13.36 2.34 -16.70
C SER A 149 12.38 3.38 -16.13
N SER A 150 11.08 3.11 -16.25
CA SER A 150 10.01 3.94 -15.68
C SER A 150 9.09 3.07 -14.85
N ILE A 151 8.97 3.41 -13.57
CA ILE A 151 8.14 2.69 -12.60
C ILE A 151 7.27 3.71 -11.88
N GLY A 152 5.95 3.52 -11.90
CA GLY A 152 5.00 4.39 -11.22
C GLY A 152 4.45 3.72 -9.96
N LEU A 153 4.09 4.54 -8.98
CA LEU A 153 3.24 4.14 -7.86
C LEU A 153 2.01 5.04 -7.85
N ALA A 154 0.86 4.46 -7.59
CA ALA A 154 -0.39 5.19 -7.44
C ALA A 154 -1.26 4.56 -6.34
N ALA A 155 -2.19 5.36 -5.86
CA ALA A 155 -3.30 4.93 -5.03
C ALA A 155 -4.61 5.15 -5.77
N SER A 156 -5.71 4.57 -5.29
CA SER A 156 -7.04 4.95 -5.74
C SER A 156 -8.07 4.92 -4.63
N LEU A 157 -9.12 5.72 -4.77
CA LEU A 157 -10.31 5.66 -3.93
C LEU A 157 -11.51 5.30 -4.79
N SER A 158 -12.14 4.16 -4.51
CA SER A 158 -13.28 3.68 -5.29
C SER A 158 -14.40 3.15 -4.38
N GLY A 159 -15.61 3.71 -4.50
CA GLY A 159 -16.79 3.26 -3.74
C GLY A 159 -17.89 2.60 -4.58
N GLY A 160 -17.65 2.45 -5.89
CA GLY A 160 -18.66 2.07 -6.87
C GLY A 160 -18.28 2.53 -8.27
N SER A 161 -19.25 2.59 -9.19
CA SER A 161 -18.95 2.75 -10.63
C SER A 161 -18.45 4.14 -11.03
N TYR A 162 -18.69 5.20 -10.25
CA TYR A 162 -18.35 6.60 -10.57
C TYR A 162 -18.19 7.49 -9.33
N ASP A 163 -17.07 7.38 -8.62
CA ASP A 163 -16.86 8.18 -7.41
C ASP A 163 -15.57 9.01 -7.46
N ASN A 164 -15.75 10.32 -7.36
CA ASN A 164 -14.68 11.27 -7.10
C ASN A 164 -14.82 11.75 -5.66
N TYR A 165 -13.86 11.41 -4.82
CA TYR A 165 -13.63 11.80 -3.43
C TYR A 165 -12.54 12.85 -3.28
N VAL A 166 -11.54 12.89 -4.16
CA VAL A 166 -10.32 13.70 -4.01
C VAL A 166 -10.55 15.14 -4.45
N ASP A 167 -10.18 16.10 -3.60
CA ASP A 167 -10.16 17.52 -3.94
C ASP A 167 -8.78 17.91 -4.50
N LYS A 168 -7.74 17.73 -3.68
CA LYS A 168 -6.36 18.11 -4.01
C LYS A 168 -5.35 17.12 -3.47
N ILE A 169 -4.28 16.95 -4.23
CA ILE A 169 -3.12 16.14 -3.87
C ILE A 169 -1.92 17.05 -3.70
N TYR A 170 -1.19 16.85 -2.61
CA TYR A 170 0.03 17.56 -2.25
C TYR A 170 1.16 16.57 -2.06
N TYR A 171 2.36 16.96 -2.42
CA TYR A 171 3.54 16.10 -2.35
C TYR A 171 4.59 16.78 -1.49
N SER A 172 5.38 15.98 -0.76
CA SER A 172 6.54 16.46 -0.01
C SER A 172 7.65 17.02 -0.90
N GLU A 173 7.70 16.55 -2.14
CA GLU A 173 8.66 16.94 -3.17
C GLU A 173 8.03 16.83 -4.57
N ALA A 174 8.66 17.41 -5.60
CA ALA A 174 8.12 17.40 -6.96
C ALA A 174 8.10 15.97 -7.55
N PRO A 175 6.93 15.39 -7.85
CA PRO A 175 6.82 13.95 -8.08
C PRO A 175 7.01 13.51 -9.55
N SER A 176 7.29 14.44 -10.48
CA SER A 176 7.45 14.16 -11.93
C SER A 176 6.29 13.39 -12.60
N ILE A 177 5.04 13.70 -12.24
CA ILE A 177 3.82 12.94 -12.61
C ILE A 177 3.64 12.66 -14.12
N GLY A 178 4.07 13.60 -14.98
CA GLY A 178 3.76 13.58 -16.41
C GLY A 178 4.30 12.38 -17.21
N ASN A 179 5.12 11.51 -16.59
CA ASN A 179 5.58 10.27 -17.20
C ASN A 179 4.47 9.23 -17.37
N PHE A 180 3.54 9.16 -16.41
CA PHE A 180 2.45 8.18 -16.45
C PHE A 180 1.08 8.85 -16.47
N PHE A 181 0.86 9.87 -15.65
CA PHE A 181 -0.50 10.32 -15.35
C PHE A 181 -0.82 11.69 -15.94
N ASN A 182 -2.05 11.83 -16.42
CA ASN A 182 -2.61 13.11 -16.86
C ASN A 182 -3.33 13.81 -15.70
N VAL A 183 -2.69 14.84 -15.13
CA VAL A 183 -3.22 15.62 -14.00
C VAL A 183 -3.21 17.11 -14.30
N THR A 184 -4.08 17.86 -13.62
CA THR A 184 -3.97 19.32 -13.58
C THR A 184 -3.03 19.73 -12.46
N ASN A 185 -2.01 20.54 -12.77
CA ASN A 185 -1.16 21.19 -11.77
C ASN A 185 -1.71 22.59 -11.46
N TYR A 186 -2.08 22.82 -10.20
CA TYR A 186 -2.65 24.09 -9.72
C TYR A 186 -1.62 25.03 -9.10
N GLY A 187 -0.32 24.79 -9.30
CA GLY A 187 0.75 25.61 -8.70
C GLY A 187 0.94 25.31 -7.20
N GLY A 188 1.26 24.05 -6.88
CA GLY A 188 1.50 23.59 -5.50
C GLY A 188 0.55 22.48 -5.03
N SER A 189 -0.44 22.12 -5.85
CA SER A 189 -1.31 20.96 -5.66
C SER A 189 -1.72 20.38 -7.02
N TYR A 190 -2.23 19.16 -7.01
CA TYR A 190 -2.58 18.42 -8.22
C TYR A 190 -3.99 17.82 -8.10
N SER A 191 -4.66 17.62 -9.23
CA SER A 191 -5.88 16.82 -9.30
C SER A 191 -5.55 15.32 -9.22
N ALA A 192 -6.56 14.49 -8.93
CA ALA A 192 -6.53 13.09 -9.34
C ALA A 192 -6.39 12.97 -10.87
N GLU A 193 -6.00 11.79 -11.36
CA GLU A 193 -5.81 11.55 -12.79
C GLU A 193 -7.12 11.64 -13.56
N ILE A 194 -7.09 12.45 -14.63
CA ILE A 194 -8.24 12.76 -15.46
C ILE A 194 -8.57 11.58 -16.38
N GLY A 195 -9.86 11.23 -16.48
CA GLY A 195 -10.36 10.23 -17.42
C GLY A 195 -10.66 8.87 -16.81
N ASN A 196 -10.37 8.69 -15.51
CA ASN A 196 -10.75 7.48 -14.78
C ASN A 196 -12.22 7.48 -14.34
N LEU A 197 -12.72 6.28 -14.02
CA LEU A 197 -14.07 6.05 -13.48
C LEU A 197 -14.14 6.28 -11.96
N PHE A 198 -12.99 6.51 -11.32
CA PHE A 198 -12.83 6.78 -9.90
C PHE A 198 -11.50 7.51 -9.72
N ASP A 199 -11.23 8.09 -8.54
CA ASP A 199 -9.98 8.82 -8.34
C ASP A 199 -8.77 7.90 -8.35
N VAL A 200 -7.88 8.16 -9.29
CA VAL A 200 -6.51 7.64 -9.30
C VAL A 200 -5.59 8.76 -8.81
N ILE A 201 -4.84 8.47 -7.77
CA ILE A 201 -3.96 9.38 -7.04
C ILE A 201 -2.53 8.98 -7.38
N PRO A 202 -1.80 9.73 -8.23
CA PRO A 202 -0.39 9.46 -8.45
C PRO A 202 0.37 9.58 -7.12
N LEU A 203 1.13 8.56 -6.75
CA LEU A 203 2.05 8.65 -5.62
C LEU A 203 3.42 9.11 -6.09
N THR A 204 3.85 8.63 -7.26
CA THR A 204 5.09 9.04 -7.93
C THR A 204 4.90 9.01 -9.45
N GLY A 205 5.56 9.91 -10.18
CA GLY A 205 5.71 9.78 -11.63
C GLY A 205 6.86 8.87 -12.08
N ASN A 206 7.94 8.79 -11.31
CA ASN A 206 8.93 7.71 -11.45
C ASN A 206 9.55 7.36 -10.10
N PHE A 207 9.21 6.20 -9.56
CA PHE A 207 9.67 5.71 -8.26
C PHE A 207 11.20 5.62 -8.18
N ARG A 208 11.87 5.36 -9.31
CA ARG A 208 13.34 5.38 -9.42
C ARG A 208 13.97 6.70 -9.01
N GLY A 209 13.25 7.81 -9.19
CA GLY A 209 13.72 9.15 -8.83
C GLY A 209 13.95 9.35 -7.33
N HIS A 210 13.47 8.44 -6.49
CA HIS A 210 13.69 8.49 -5.03
C HIS A 210 14.92 7.69 -4.57
N PHE A 211 15.72 7.18 -5.51
CA PHE A 211 17.01 6.54 -5.26
C PHE A 211 18.13 7.48 -5.70
N THR A 212 19.14 7.68 -4.86
CA THR A 212 20.18 8.70 -5.06
C THR A 212 21.04 8.40 -6.30
N ASP A 213 21.15 9.37 -7.21
CA ASP A 213 22.13 9.52 -8.31
C ASP A 213 22.74 8.22 -8.85
N ASN A 214 21.89 7.37 -9.43
CA ASN A 214 22.31 6.14 -10.10
C ASN A 214 21.53 5.93 -11.40
N SER A 215 22.11 5.16 -12.31
CA SER A 215 21.49 4.72 -13.58
C SER A 215 21.28 3.20 -13.62
N GLU A 216 21.48 2.52 -12.49
CA GLU A 216 21.34 1.07 -12.39
C GLU A 216 19.85 0.70 -12.43
N LEU A 217 19.55 -0.47 -13.00
CA LEU A 217 18.18 -0.97 -13.05
C LEU A 217 17.81 -1.70 -11.76
N PHE A 218 18.78 -2.43 -11.19
CA PHE A 218 18.63 -3.26 -10.00
C PHE A 218 19.21 -2.53 -8.79
N LEU A 219 18.35 -2.02 -7.92
CA LEU A 219 18.70 -1.16 -6.79
C LEU A 219 18.41 -1.85 -5.47
N ASN A 220 19.43 -2.02 -4.63
CA ASN A 220 19.32 -2.61 -3.30
C ASN A 220 18.71 -4.03 -3.27
N VAL A 221 18.89 -4.82 -4.33
CA VAL A 221 18.39 -6.21 -4.44
C VAL A 221 19.50 -7.26 -4.40
N ARG A 222 20.77 -6.88 -4.58
CA ARG A 222 21.91 -7.82 -4.50
C ARG A 222 22.87 -7.42 -3.40
N ASN A 223 23.24 -8.39 -2.56
CA ASN A 223 24.23 -8.16 -1.50
C ASN A 223 25.67 -7.98 -2.03
N VAL A 224 25.92 -8.18 -3.32
CA VAL A 224 27.22 -7.87 -3.93
C VAL A 224 27.37 -6.38 -4.28
N ASP A 225 26.26 -5.66 -4.50
CA ASP A 225 26.26 -4.28 -4.99
C ASP A 225 26.38 -3.24 -3.88
N PRO A 226 26.92 -2.03 -4.15
CA PRO A 226 26.88 -0.94 -3.18
C PRO A 226 25.44 -0.57 -2.81
N VAL A 227 25.25 -0.10 -1.58
CA VAL A 227 23.95 0.40 -1.13
C VAL A 227 23.65 1.73 -1.81
N ILE A 228 22.46 1.83 -2.39
CA ILE A 228 21.93 3.06 -2.96
C ILE A 228 21.06 3.75 -1.90
N GLY A 229 21.32 5.05 -1.68
CA GLY A 229 20.54 5.89 -0.79
C GLY A 229 19.12 6.08 -1.29
N THR A 230 18.19 6.32 -0.37
CA THR A 230 16.76 6.50 -0.68
C THR A 230 16.22 7.72 0.04
N ASN A 231 15.33 8.45 -0.62
CA ASN A 231 14.63 9.59 -0.03
C ASN A 231 13.18 9.19 0.30
N ASN A 232 12.80 9.31 1.56
CA ASN A 232 11.41 9.12 1.95
C ASN A 232 10.57 10.31 1.50
N PHE A 233 9.34 10.05 1.09
CA PHE A 233 8.41 11.08 0.66
C PHE A 233 7.01 10.81 1.22
N TRP A 234 6.14 11.81 1.16
CA TRP A 234 4.73 11.66 1.50
C TRP A 234 3.85 12.31 0.44
N VAL A 235 2.66 11.75 0.31
CA VAL A 235 1.57 12.27 -0.51
C VAL A 235 0.38 12.50 0.40
N TYR A 236 -0.13 13.72 0.39
CA TYR A 236 -1.24 14.14 1.21
C TYR A 236 -2.44 14.43 0.31
N ILE A 237 -3.58 13.83 0.64
CA ILE A 237 -4.79 13.81 -0.18
C ILE A 237 -5.93 14.43 0.61
N ASP A 238 -6.42 15.60 0.19
CA ASP A 238 -7.63 16.20 0.74
C ASP A 238 -8.88 15.58 0.10
N ILE A 239 -9.87 15.27 0.93
CA ILE A 239 -11.17 14.75 0.50
C ILE A 239 -12.14 15.91 0.29
N LEU A 240 -12.87 15.88 -0.82
CA LEU A 240 -13.96 16.78 -1.15
C LEU A 240 -14.95 16.86 0.02
N PRO A 241 -15.28 18.07 0.52
CA PRO A 241 -16.21 18.22 1.63
C PRO A 241 -17.58 17.57 1.42
N SER A 242 -18.03 17.45 0.16
CA SER A 242 -19.29 16.81 -0.22
C SER A 242 -19.22 15.28 -0.30
N ARG A 243 -18.04 14.69 -0.09
CA ARG A 243 -17.75 13.26 -0.29
C ARG A 243 -17.08 12.60 0.91
N ILE A 244 -16.96 13.30 2.03
CA ILE A 244 -16.48 12.73 3.29
C ILE A 244 -17.39 11.57 3.74
N PHE A 245 -16.80 10.52 4.29
CA PHE A 245 -17.53 9.32 4.70
C PHE A 245 -16.99 8.79 6.03
N HIS A 246 -17.83 8.09 6.78
CA HIS A 246 -17.44 7.51 8.07
C HIS A 246 -16.30 6.48 7.89
N ILE A 247 -15.29 6.50 8.75
CA ILE A 247 -14.08 5.69 8.61
C ILE A 247 -14.36 4.18 8.57
N SER A 248 -15.43 3.71 9.20
CA SER A 248 -15.88 2.31 9.12
C SER A 248 -16.29 1.84 7.72
N ASN A 249 -16.49 2.77 6.78
CA ASN A 249 -16.79 2.47 5.39
C ASN A 249 -15.53 2.37 4.53
N LEU A 250 -14.36 2.76 5.04
CA LEU A 250 -13.10 2.55 4.35
C LEU A 250 -12.76 1.06 4.32
N THR A 251 -12.31 0.58 3.16
CA THR A 251 -11.54 -0.67 3.02
C THR A 251 -10.17 -0.37 2.43
N PHE A 252 -9.21 -1.27 2.58
CA PHE A 252 -7.84 -1.13 2.15
C PHE A 252 -7.38 -2.41 1.43
N LEU A 253 -6.99 -2.24 0.16
CA LEU A 253 -6.53 -3.31 -0.72
C LEU A 253 -7.55 -4.46 -0.89
N ASP A 254 -8.85 -4.15 -0.76
CA ASP A 254 -9.93 -5.13 -0.89
C ASP A 254 -10.65 -5.03 -2.23
N ALA A 255 -11.36 -6.10 -2.57
CA ALA A 255 -12.32 -6.06 -3.65
C ALA A 255 -13.41 -4.99 -3.39
N PRO A 256 -13.84 -4.24 -4.42
CA PRO A 256 -14.91 -3.27 -4.29
C PRO A 256 -16.16 -3.91 -3.67
N SER A 257 -16.69 -3.25 -2.63
CA SER A 257 -17.83 -3.74 -1.86
C SER A 257 -18.90 -2.67 -1.74
N ILE A 258 -20.17 -3.07 -1.79
CA ILE A 258 -21.31 -2.12 -1.76
C ILE A 258 -21.27 -1.32 -0.45
N GLY A 259 -21.35 0.01 -0.57
CA GLY A 259 -21.36 0.92 0.58
C GLY A 259 -20.01 1.09 1.27
N LYS A 260 -18.93 0.55 0.68
CA LYS A 260 -17.55 0.74 1.12
C LYS A 260 -16.81 1.64 0.14
N VAL A 261 -15.75 2.29 0.60
CA VAL A 261 -14.78 3.03 -0.22
C VAL A 261 -13.44 2.35 -0.07
N ASN A 262 -12.95 1.72 -1.13
CA ASN A 262 -11.69 1.02 -1.12
C ASN A 262 -10.54 1.97 -1.46
N LEU A 263 -9.55 2.02 -0.57
CA LEU A 263 -8.21 2.55 -0.84
C LEU A 263 -7.36 1.42 -1.43
N ASP A 264 -7.00 1.52 -2.70
CA ASP A 264 -6.04 0.62 -3.34
C ASP A 264 -4.68 1.30 -3.49
N ILE A 265 -3.61 0.52 -3.52
CA ILE A 265 -2.25 0.94 -3.89
C ILE A 265 -1.79 0.00 -5.00
N PHE A 266 -1.20 0.55 -6.07
CA PHE A 266 -0.79 -0.21 -7.23
C PHE A 266 0.47 0.34 -7.89
N ALA A 267 1.15 -0.51 -8.64
CA ALA A 267 2.37 -0.19 -9.36
C ALA A 267 2.13 -0.12 -10.88
N LEU A 268 2.98 0.62 -11.58
CA LEU A 268 3.01 0.71 -13.04
C LEU A 268 4.42 0.44 -13.56
N PHE A 269 4.52 -0.30 -14.66
CA PHE A 269 5.80 -0.70 -15.22
C PHE A 269 5.92 -0.37 -16.71
N GLY A 270 6.79 0.59 -17.03
CA GLY A 270 7.12 1.01 -18.39
C GLY A 270 6.04 1.82 -19.12
N ASP A 271 4.78 1.40 -19.03
CA ASP A 271 3.65 2.02 -19.71
C ASP A 271 2.49 2.26 -18.73
N ARG A 272 1.67 3.29 -18.99
CA ARG A 272 0.52 3.65 -18.14
C ARG A 272 -0.50 2.51 -18.06
N GLY A 273 -0.69 1.71 -19.11
CA GLY A 273 -1.66 0.61 -19.11
C GLY A 273 -1.17 -0.68 -18.47
N LYS A 274 0.12 -0.79 -18.13
CA LYS A 274 0.68 -1.94 -17.40
C LYS A 274 0.64 -1.67 -15.89
N GLU A 275 -0.52 -1.92 -15.31
CA GLU A 275 -0.79 -1.78 -13.88
C GLU A 275 -0.75 -3.14 -13.18
N ILE A 276 -0.29 -3.15 -11.93
CA ILE A 276 -0.31 -4.32 -11.06
C ILE A 276 -0.91 -3.90 -9.73
N HIS A 277 -2.05 -4.48 -9.39
CA HIS A 277 -2.77 -4.22 -8.15
C HIS A 277 -2.79 -5.46 -7.25
N PHE A 278 -3.30 -5.28 -6.03
CA PHE A 278 -3.63 -6.40 -5.14
C PHE A 278 -4.75 -7.27 -5.73
N LYS A 279 -4.74 -8.56 -5.36
CA LYS A 279 -5.75 -9.52 -5.81
C LYS A 279 -7.16 -9.04 -5.48
N GLY A 280 -8.05 -9.13 -6.49
CA GLY A 280 -9.46 -8.77 -6.37
C GLY A 280 -9.76 -7.27 -6.42
N THR A 281 -8.76 -6.38 -6.41
CA THR A 281 -9.02 -4.95 -6.53
C THR A 281 -9.34 -4.56 -7.98
N ARG A 282 -9.87 -3.34 -8.16
CA ARG A 282 -10.37 -2.87 -9.44
C ARG A 282 -9.26 -2.16 -10.24
N PRO A 283 -8.95 -2.59 -11.47
CA PRO A 283 -8.02 -1.86 -12.34
C PRO A 283 -8.56 -0.48 -12.72
N THR A 284 -7.68 0.43 -13.11
CA THR A 284 -8.12 1.77 -13.55
C THR A 284 -8.76 1.73 -14.95
N ALA A 285 -9.27 2.88 -15.41
CA ALA A 285 -9.82 2.97 -16.77
C ALA A 285 -8.74 2.83 -17.86
N PHE A 286 -7.48 3.05 -17.51
CA PHE A 286 -6.35 2.97 -18.43
C PHE A 286 -5.64 1.62 -18.44
N PHE A 287 -6.05 0.69 -17.57
CA PHE A 287 -5.52 -0.67 -17.56
C PHE A 287 -5.68 -1.36 -18.91
N TYR A 288 -4.65 -2.08 -19.36
CA TYR A 288 -4.72 -2.90 -20.56
C TYR A 288 -5.45 -4.22 -20.28
N TYR A 289 -6.79 -4.18 -20.34
CA TYR A 289 -7.68 -5.33 -20.10
C TYR A 289 -7.32 -6.65 -20.81
N PRO A 290 -6.73 -6.67 -22.03
CA PRO A 290 -6.31 -7.92 -22.63
C PRO A 290 -5.28 -8.73 -21.81
N TYR A 291 -4.59 -8.13 -20.83
CA TYR A 291 -3.76 -8.91 -19.89
C TYR A 291 -4.56 -9.93 -19.07
N PHE A 292 -5.84 -9.69 -18.79
CA PHE A 292 -6.69 -10.63 -18.06
C PHE A 292 -7.04 -11.90 -18.84
N VAL A 293 -6.69 -11.99 -20.13
CA VAL A 293 -6.77 -13.26 -20.88
C VAL A 293 -5.84 -14.31 -20.25
N ALA A 294 -4.69 -13.90 -19.71
CA ALA A 294 -3.72 -14.79 -19.08
C ALA A 294 -4.14 -15.25 -17.67
N THR A 295 -5.04 -14.51 -17.01
CA THR A 295 -5.56 -14.83 -15.67
C THR A 295 -6.98 -15.40 -15.70
N TRP A 296 -7.49 -15.76 -16.88
CA TRP A 296 -8.77 -16.44 -17.03
C TRP A 296 -8.80 -17.79 -16.27
N PRO A 297 -9.91 -18.15 -15.60
CA PRO A 297 -11.22 -17.49 -15.59
C PRO A 297 -11.39 -16.36 -14.58
N LYS A 298 -10.44 -16.18 -13.65
CA LYS A 298 -10.55 -15.19 -12.57
C LYS A 298 -10.58 -13.76 -13.11
N SER A 299 -9.80 -13.52 -14.17
CA SER A 299 -9.71 -12.20 -14.83
C SER A 299 -9.40 -11.07 -13.85
N ASP A 300 -8.53 -11.38 -12.89
CA ASP A 300 -8.06 -10.47 -11.85
C ASP A 300 -6.52 -10.50 -11.78
N PHE A 301 -5.96 -9.87 -10.74
CA PHE A 301 -4.52 -9.84 -10.47
C PHE A 301 -4.00 -11.10 -9.77
N SER A 302 -4.60 -12.26 -10.06
CA SER A 302 -4.09 -13.57 -9.65
C SER A 302 -4.00 -14.52 -10.84
N SER A 303 -2.95 -15.33 -10.86
CA SER A 303 -2.80 -16.41 -11.84
C SER A 303 -3.89 -17.48 -11.68
N PRO A 304 -4.08 -18.37 -12.68
CA PRO A 304 -5.03 -19.48 -12.56
C PRO A 304 -4.81 -20.35 -11.32
N ASP A 305 -3.56 -20.57 -10.92
CA ASP A 305 -3.17 -21.28 -9.68
C ASP A 305 -2.99 -20.35 -8.47
N ASN A 306 -3.56 -19.14 -8.55
CA ASN A 306 -3.77 -18.19 -7.46
C ASN A 306 -2.54 -17.43 -6.93
N TRP A 307 -1.36 -17.56 -7.58
CA TRP A 307 -0.22 -16.65 -7.38
C TRP A 307 -0.59 -15.19 -7.67
N VAL A 308 0.06 -14.24 -6.99
CA VAL A 308 -0.16 -12.78 -7.12
C VAL A 308 1.15 -12.04 -7.41
N TRP A 309 1.04 -10.79 -7.83
CA TRP A 309 2.17 -9.89 -8.10
C TRP A 309 2.28 -8.74 -7.10
N ALA A 310 1.49 -8.78 -6.02
CA ALA A 310 1.50 -7.79 -4.96
C ALA A 310 1.17 -8.45 -3.62
N ILE A 311 1.98 -8.21 -2.60
CA ILE A 311 1.73 -8.66 -1.22
C ILE A 311 1.98 -7.54 -0.22
N LEU A 312 1.36 -7.67 0.95
CA LEU A 312 1.57 -6.76 2.07
C LEU A 312 1.89 -7.55 3.34
N SER A 313 2.97 -7.14 4.00
CA SER A 313 3.29 -7.47 5.38
C SER A 313 2.99 -6.26 6.27
N ASP A 314 2.19 -6.45 7.31
CA ASP A 314 1.93 -5.46 8.37
C ASP A 314 3.20 -5.05 9.12
N GLN A 315 4.23 -5.90 9.10
CA GLN A 315 5.53 -5.66 9.70
C GLN A 315 6.53 -5.04 8.72
N SER A 316 7.53 -4.33 9.25
CA SER A 316 8.73 -3.90 8.52
C SER A 316 9.69 -5.08 8.35
N ILE A 317 9.65 -5.74 7.20
CA ILE A 317 10.45 -6.94 6.92
C ILE A 317 11.50 -6.68 5.84
N ARG A 318 12.51 -7.55 5.78
CA ARG A 318 13.51 -7.56 4.70
C ARG A 318 12.87 -8.13 3.43
N HIS A 319 13.32 -7.68 2.27
CA HIS A 319 12.99 -8.31 1.00
C HIS A 319 14.02 -9.38 0.61
N PRO A 320 13.64 -10.38 -0.20
CA PRO A 320 14.57 -11.32 -0.80
C PRO A 320 15.57 -10.63 -1.73
N GLN A 321 16.73 -11.27 -1.94
CA GLN A 321 17.67 -10.85 -2.98
C GLN A 321 17.12 -11.15 -4.37
N GLU A 322 17.70 -10.51 -5.38
CA GLU A 322 17.44 -10.81 -6.80
C GLU A 322 17.52 -12.32 -7.08
N PHE A 323 16.50 -12.87 -7.74
CA PHE A 323 16.30 -14.30 -8.06
C PHE A 323 16.07 -15.23 -6.86
N ALA A 324 16.10 -14.72 -5.62
CA ALA A 324 15.85 -15.51 -4.44
C ALA A 324 14.34 -15.57 -4.17
N LYS A 325 13.70 -16.63 -4.66
CA LYS A 325 12.28 -16.92 -4.44
C LYS A 325 11.84 -16.65 -2.99
N ILE A 326 10.72 -15.93 -2.82
CA ILE A 326 10.24 -15.47 -1.50
C ILE A 326 10.07 -16.60 -0.49
N TYR A 327 9.64 -17.78 -0.93
CA TYR A 327 9.43 -18.94 -0.07
C TYR A 327 10.73 -19.69 0.29
N HIS A 328 11.87 -19.37 -0.33
CA HIS A 328 13.19 -19.76 0.18
C HIS A 328 13.65 -18.79 1.27
N ALA A 329 13.42 -17.49 1.08
CA ALA A 329 13.72 -16.48 2.08
C ALA A 329 12.85 -16.59 3.33
N TYR A 330 11.61 -17.04 3.16
CA TYR A 330 10.61 -17.19 4.21
C TYR A 330 9.94 -18.57 4.11
N PRO A 331 10.50 -19.63 4.73
CA PRO A 331 10.02 -21.00 4.56
C PRO A 331 8.56 -21.23 4.97
N SER A 332 8.05 -20.45 5.93
CA SER A 332 6.65 -20.50 6.36
C SER A 332 5.66 -19.99 5.30
N PHE A 333 6.14 -19.33 4.24
CA PHE A 333 5.30 -18.79 3.16
C PHE A 333 4.44 -19.87 2.51
N THR A 334 4.99 -21.06 2.27
CA THR A 334 4.25 -22.17 1.65
C THR A 334 3.11 -22.66 2.54
N SER A 335 3.35 -22.77 3.85
CA SER A 335 2.31 -23.13 4.82
C SER A 335 1.24 -22.04 4.89
N TRP A 336 1.66 -20.77 4.89
CA TRP A 336 0.77 -19.62 4.92
C TRP A 336 -0.21 -19.62 3.75
N THR A 337 0.27 -19.78 2.52
CA THR A 337 -0.59 -19.82 1.32
C THR A 337 -1.55 -21.01 1.27
N SER A 338 -1.26 -22.06 2.04
CA SER A 338 -2.16 -23.22 2.23
C SER A 338 -3.13 -23.08 3.42
N GLY A 339 -3.24 -21.87 4.00
CA GLY A 339 -4.16 -21.55 5.11
C GLY A 339 -3.55 -21.68 6.51
N GLY A 340 -2.23 -21.85 6.62
CA GLY A 340 -1.54 -22.03 7.91
C GLY A 340 -0.91 -20.74 8.47
N GLY A 341 -1.42 -20.24 9.60
CA GLY A 341 -0.80 -19.13 10.35
C GLY A 341 -0.94 -17.75 9.70
N SER A 342 -0.33 -16.74 10.31
CA SER A 342 -0.37 -15.33 9.86
C SER A 342 1.01 -14.69 9.70
N ASP A 343 2.04 -15.29 10.29
CA ASP A 343 3.38 -14.70 10.41
C ASP A 343 4.36 -15.36 9.43
N TRP A 344 4.00 -15.35 8.15
CA TRP A 344 4.77 -16.03 7.11
C TRP A 344 6.23 -15.57 6.99
N TYR A 345 6.49 -14.33 7.40
CA TYR A 345 7.81 -13.70 7.41
C TYR A 345 8.72 -14.25 8.54
N SER A 346 8.27 -15.26 9.30
CA SER A 346 9.05 -15.92 10.34
C SER A 346 8.97 -17.45 10.20
N PRO A 347 10.11 -18.18 10.21
CA PRO A 347 11.48 -17.67 10.31
C PRO A 347 11.96 -17.04 8.99
N ALA A 348 12.96 -16.16 9.11
CA ALA A 348 13.63 -15.51 7.99
C ALA A 348 15.00 -16.17 7.73
N VAL A 349 15.26 -16.59 6.50
CA VAL A 349 16.53 -17.21 6.09
C VAL A 349 17.44 -16.14 5.51
N THR A 350 18.41 -15.70 6.30
CA THR A 350 19.23 -14.51 6.01
C THR A 350 20.03 -14.61 4.71
N GLU A 351 20.43 -15.81 4.28
CA GLU A 351 21.21 -16.01 3.06
C GLU A 351 20.48 -15.57 1.78
N PHE A 352 19.14 -15.67 1.78
CA PHE A 352 18.29 -15.29 0.66
C PHE A 352 17.78 -13.84 0.77
N LEU A 353 18.09 -13.13 1.84
CA LEU A 353 17.59 -11.78 2.10
C LEU A 353 18.61 -10.70 1.75
N TYR A 354 18.13 -9.53 1.35
CA TYR A 354 18.97 -8.35 1.27
C TYR A 354 19.35 -7.89 2.70
N THR A 355 20.66 -7.81 2.96
CA THR A 355 21.19 -7.61 4.32
C THR A 355 21.92 -6.29 4.52
N LYS A 356 22.27 -5.59 3.42
CA LYS A 356 23.10 -4.38 3.50
C LYS A 356 22.42 -3.15 4.11
N LYS A 357 21.09 -3.15 4.26
CA LYS A 357 20.33 -2.08 4.92
C LYS A 357 19.26 -2.67 5.84
N THR A 358 19.03 -2.01 6.97
CA THR A 358 17.90 -2.24 7.89
C THR A 358 16.85 -1.17 7.63
N PHE A 359 15.57 -1.50 7.80
CA PHE A 359 14.46 -0.64 7.39
C PHE A 359 13.43 -0.41 8.50
#